data_AF-A0AAV5B971-F1
#
_entry.id   AF-A0AAV5B971-F1
#
_cell.length_a   1.000
_cell.length_b   1.000
_cell.length_c   1.000
_cell.angle_alpha   90.00
_cell.angle_beta   90.00
_cell.angle_gamma   90.00
#
_symmetry.space_group_name_H-M   'P 1'
#
loop_
_entity.id
_entity.type
_entity.pdbx_description
1 polymer ?
#
loop_
_entity_poly.entity_id
_entity_poly.type
_entity_poly.pdbx_seq_one_letter_code
_entity_poly.pdbx_strand_id
1 'polypeptide(L)'
;MLSEFYYSNLYMEKHKMTSARILIFVIPFYSWLTTYGMLYQCRFTNSRIELMRQFTHKMALSIPYSTIEQIELFVIRRKWPGGSLLSMIIPYYNMDLIVHIRGQGRNKKRIEIEFPATYAFREIIELLKNSHIFVDDVFGLFRRFQSSEDFKEGYAAYFDKNYDSLAYEYGLDNPRIGFSGPQEL
;
A
#
# COMPACT_ATOMS: atom_id res chain seq x y z
N MET A 1 6.57 7.15 -14.68
CA MET A 1 6.69 7.71 -13.31
C MET A 1 5.29 7.78 -12.70
N LEU A 2 5.07 7.22 -11.51
CA LEU A 2 3.78 7.32 -10.81
C LEU A 2 3.68 8.71 -10.18
N SER A 3 2.54 9.39 -10.36
CA SER A 3 2.40 10.83 -10.06
C SER A 3 2.16 11.14 -8.58
N GLU A 4 1.57 10.22 -7.82
CA GLU A 4 1.19 10.43 -6.42
C GLU A 4 1.34 9.11 -5.64
N PHE A 5 2.16 9.12 -4.58
CA PHE A 5 2.44 7.96 -3.71
C PHE A 5 2.06 8.27 -2.26
N TYR A 6 1.38 7.34 -1.60
CA TYR A 6 0.92 7.48 -0.21
C TYR A 6 1.23 6.23 0.63
N TYR A 7 2.03 6.38 1.69
CA TYR A 7 2.20 5.32 2.68
C TYR A 7 1.19 5.49 3.82
N SER A 8 0.38 4.44 4.08
CA SER A 8 -0.84 4.59 4.86
C SER A 8 -1.18 3.40 5.76
N ASN A 9 -1.94 3.66 6.83
CA ASN A 9 -2.74 2.63 7.47
C ASN A 9 -4.04 2.38 6.70
N LEU A 10 -4.54 1.15 6.75
CA LEU A 10 -5.81 0.76 6.17
C LEU A 10 -6.94 0.89 7.19
N TYR A 11 -8.03 1.52 6.78
CA TYR A 11 -9.27 1.64 7.53
C TYR A 11 -10.46 1.26 6.65
N MET A 12 -11.40 0.52 7.22
CA MET A 12 -12.75 0.40 6.69
C MET A 12 -13.69 1.18 7.59
N GLU A 13 -14.35 2.21 7.04
CA GLU A 13 -15.11 3.18 7.83
C GLU A 13 -14.26 3.74 9.01
N LYS A 14 -14.60 3.42 10.26
CA LYS A 14 -13.85 3.88 11.44
C LYS A 14 -12.91 2.82 12.04
N HIS A 15 -12.87 1.62 11.46
CA HIS A 15 -12.16 0.48 12.02
C HIS A 15 -10.81 0.31 11.32
N LYS A 16 -9.73 0.31 12.11
CA LYS A 16 -8.37 0.08 11.60
C LYS A 16 -8.20 -1.40 11.27
N MET A 17 -7.74 -1.68 10.05
CA MET A 17 -7.60 -3.04 9.50
C MET A 17 -6.14 -3.53 9.44
N THR A 18 -5.18 -2.62 9.58
CA THR A 18 -3.76 -2.99 9.69
C THR A 18 -3.37 -3.19 11.16
N SER A 19 -2.61 -4.26 11.42
CA SER A 19 -2.08 -4.59 12.76
C SER A 19 -0.92 -3.69 13.20
N ALA A 20 -0.32 -2.95 12.27
CA ALA A 20 0.93 -2.24 12.50
C ALA A 20 0.80 -1.08 13.51
N ARG A 21 1.67 -1.06 14.52
CA ARG A 21 1.98 0.14 15.32
C ARG A 21 2.68 1.16 14.42
N ILE A 22 2.56 2.45 14.74
CA ILE A 22 3.24 3.54 14.00
C ILE A 22 4.72 3.18 13.85
N LEU A 23 5.21 3.11 12.61
CA LEU A 23 6.64 2.98 12.34
C LEU A 23 7.34 4.29 12.72
N ILE A 24 7.99 4.32 13.87
CA ILE A 24 8.80 5.47 14.28
C ILE A 24 10.13 5.36 13.53
N PHE A 25 10.36 6.26 12.58
CA PHE A 25 11.67 6.42 11.94
C PHE A 25 12.55 7.28 12.83
N VAL A 26 13.79 6.88 13.02
CA VAL A 26 14.83 7.66 13.69
C VAL A 26 15.92 7.88 12.65
N ILE A 27 15.88 9.01 11.96
CA ILE A 27 16.99 9.39 11.06
C ILE A 27 18.08 10.03 11.92
N PRO A 28 19.33 9.53 11.88
CA PRO A 28 20.44 10.06 12.67
C PRO A 28 21.08 11.28 12.02
N PHE A 29 20.28 12.26 11.55
CA PHE A 29 20.79 13.56 11.14
C PHE A 29 20.13 14.65 11.98
N TYR A 30 20.83 14.99 13.07
CA TYR A 30 20.72 16.22 13.84
C TYR A 30 19.32 16.64 14.31
N SER A 31 19.02 16.24 15.55
CA SER A 31 18.25 16.98 16.56
C SER A 31 16.71 17.05 16.52
N TRP A 32 16.00 16.51 15.52
CA TRP A 32 14.53 16.41 15.58
C TRP A 32 14.07 14.97 15.33
N LEU A 33 13.30 14.39 16.27
CA LEU A 33 12.55 13.14 16.04
C LEU A 33 11.50 13.39 14.96
N THR A 34 11.85 13.25 13.69
CA THR A 34 10.89 13.28 12.59
C THR A 34 10.29 11.89 12.41
N THR A 35 9.06 11.73 12.90
CA THR A 35 8.23 10.53 12.67
C THR A 35 7.83 10.47 11.20
N TYR A 36 8.50 9.64 10.39
CA TYR A 36 8.11 9.37 9.00
C TYR A 36 7.09 8.22 8.84
N GLY A 37 6.57 7.68 9.96
CA GLY A 37 5.62 6.57 9.98
C GLY A 37 4.28 6.95 9.38
N MET A 38 3.78 6.13 8.45
CA MET A 38 2.41 6.17 7.88
C MET A 38 1.82 7.57 7.84
N LEU A 39 2.28 8.40 6.91
CA LEU A 39 1.87 9.80 6.84
C LEU A 39 0.36 9.98 6.62
N TYR A 40 -0.32 8.91 6.18
CA TYR A 40 -1.74 8.91 5.86
C TYR A 40 -2.54 7.79 6.54
N GLN A 41 -3.84 8.05 6.63
CA GLN A 41 -4.89 7.07 6.89
C GLN A 41 -5.69 6.93 5.60
N CYS A 42 -5.82 5.70 5.10
CA CYS A 42 -6.54 5.37 3.89
C CYS A 42 -7.82 4.69 4.33
N ARG A 43 -8.93 5.40 4.18
CA ARG A 43 -10.25 4.97 4.59
C ARG A 43 -11.06 4.61 3.35
N PHE A 44 -11.54 3.38 3.32
CA PHE A 44 -12.55 2.94 2.38
C PHE A 44 -13.93 3.15 3.02
N THR A 45 -14.79 3.85 2.28
CA THR A 45 -16.18 4.11 2.66
C THR A 45 -17.12 3.48 1.61
N ASN A 46 -18.42 3.59 1.81
CA ASN A 46 -19.38 3.09 0.82
C ASN A 46 -19.33 3.76 -0.57
N SER A 47 -18.66 4.90 -0.75
CA SER A 47 -18.69 5.64 -2.03
C SER A 47 -17.37 6.22 -2.50
N ARG A 48 -16.31 6.12 -1.70
CA ARG A 48 -15.00 6.73 -1.98
C ARG A 48 -13.88 6.13 -1.15
N ILE A 49 -12.66 6.33 -1.66
CA ILE A 49 -11.40 6.19 -0.91
C ILE A 49 -11.00 7.57 -0.40
N GLU A 50 -10.62 7.67 0.86
CA GLU A 50 -10.17 8.92 1.48
C GLU A 50 -8.78 8.76 2.06
N LEU A 51 -7.89 9.70 1.73
CA LEU A 51 -6.56 9.80 2.30
C LEU A 51 -6.52 11.02 3.22
N MET A 52 -6.38 10.75 4.51
CA MET A 52 -6.29 11.77 5.55
C MET A 52 -4.87 11.81 6.08
N ARG A 53 -4.31 13.01 6.27
CA ARG A 53 -2.97 13.13 6.89
C ARG A 53 -3.06 12.72 8.36
N GLN A 54 -2.10 11.96 8.86
CA GLN A 54 -2.17 11.47 10.24
C GLN A 54 -2.10 12.60 11.29
N PHE A 55 -1.25 13.61 11.06
CA PHE A 55 -0.99 14.69 12.03
C PHE A 55 -1.87 15.94 11.84
N THR A 56 -2.69 15.96 10.79
CA THR A 56 -3.65 17.04 10.56
C THR A 56 -4.97 16.41 10.21
N HIS A 57 -6.06 16.74 10.91
CA HIS A 57 -7.42 16.27 10.56
C HIS A 57 -7.92 16.77 9.19
N LYS A 58 -7.05 17.40 8.39
CA LYS A 58 -7.32 17.80 7.01
C LYS A 58 -7.25 16.57 6.10
N MET A 59 -8.36 16.32 5.41
CA MET A 59 -8.42 15.37 4.29
C MET A 59 -7.48 15.87 3.19
N ALA A 60 -6.57 15.01 2.74
CA ALA A 60 -5.60 15.35 1.69
C ALA A 60 -6.13 15.01 0.31
N LEU A 61 -6.84 13.88 0.19
CA LEU A 61 -7.42 13.44 -1.07
C LEU A 61 -8.70 12.65 -0.82
N SER A 62 -9.68 12.85 -1.71
CA SER A 62 -10.91 12.06 -1.78
C SER A 62 -11.08 11.56 -3.20
N ILE A 63 -11.25 10.25 -3.35
CA ILE A 63 -11.34 9.56 -4.63
C ILE A 63 -12.73 8.90 -4.71
N PRO A 64 -13.71 9.54 -5.37
CA PRO A 64 -15.02 8.94 -5.56
C PRO A 64 -14.93 7.66 -6.40
N TYR A 65 -15.71 6.64 -6.05
CA TYR A 65 -15.75 5.37 -6.79
C TYR A 65 -16.16 5.55 -8.25
N SER A 66 -17.00 6.56 -8.54
CA SER A 66 -17.42 6.90 -9.90
C SER A 66 -16.28 7.35 -10.82
N THR A 67 -15.14 7.79 -10.26
CA THR A 67 -13.98 8.21 -11.03
C THR A 67 -12.96 7.10 -11.22
N ILE A 68 -13.14 5.94 -10.60
CA ILE A 68 -12.18 4.83 -10.69
C ILE A 68 -12.45 4.04 -11.98
N GLU A 69 -11.39 3.79 -12.74
CA GLU A 69 -11.41 2.92 -13.92
C GLU A 69 -11.15 1.48 -13.49
N GLN A 70 -10.08 1.27 -12.73
CA GLN A 70 -9.64 -0.03 -12.23
C GLN A 70 -8.73 0.16 -11.01
N ILE A 71 -8.56 -0.90 -10.23
CA ILE A 71 -7.61 -0.96 -9.13
C ILE A 71 -6.76 -2.22 -9.31
N GLU A 72 -5.45 -2.10 -9.16
CA GLU A 72 -4.53 -3.24 -9.09
C GLU A 72 -3.97 -3.35 -7.67
N LEU A 73 -3.88 -4.57 -7.15
CA LEU A 73 -3.26 -4.89 -5.88
C LEU A 73 -2.00 -5.72 -6.13
N PHE A 74 -0.87 -5.16 -5.71
CA PHE A 74 0.43 -5.82 -5.73
C PHE A 74 0.90 -6.13 -4.31
N VAL A 75 1.87 -7.05 -4.23
CA VAL A 75 2.73 -7.17 -3.06
C VAL A 75 4.09 -6.59 -3.43
N ILE A 76 4.71 -5.84 -2.51
CA ILE A 76 6.04 -5.28 -2.71
C ILE A 76 7.00 -5.69 -1.59
N ARG A 77 8.26 -5.96 -1.95
CA ARG A 77 9.35 -6.21 -1.00
C ARG A 77 9.97 -4.88 -0.59
N ARG A 78 9.67 -4.42 0.62
CA ARG A 78 10.06 -3.12 1.17
C ARG A 78 11.23 -3.25 2.13
N LYS A 79 12.20 -2.34 2.02
CA LYS A 79 13.20 -2.06 3.07
C LYS A 79 13.12 -0.60 3.47
N TRP A 80 13.21 -0.33 4.77
CA TRP A 80 13.06 1.02 5.32
C TRP A 80 14.42 1.60 5.74
N PRO A 81 14.96 2.59 5.01
CA PRO A 81 16.10 3.35 5.52
C PRO A 81 15.67 4.19 6.73
N GLY A 82 16.46 4.17 7.82
CA GLY A 82 16.20 4.98 9.02
C GLY A 82 15.19 4.41 10.03
N GLY A 83 14.82 3.13 9.90
CA GLY A 83 14.16 2.39 10.98
C GLY A 83 15.17 1.79 11.97
N SER A 84 14.84 0.67 12.61
CA SER A 84 15.85 -0.12 13.33
C SER A 84 16.84 -0.75 12.32
N LEU A 85 18.07 -1.06 12.76
CA LEU A 85 19.04 -1.80 11.95
C LEU A 85 18.44 -3.07 11.33
N LEU A 86 17.55 -3.74 12.08
CA LEU A 86 16.77 -4.90 11.62
C LEU A 86 15.88 -4.57 10.41
N SER A 87 15.16 -3.46 10.41
CA SER A 87 14.26 -3.07 9.30
C SER A 87 14.99 -2.61 8.02
N MET A 88 16.28 -2.34 8.13
CA MET A 88 17.16 -2.07 6.98
C MET A 88 17.70 -3.37 6.37
N ILE A 89 17.80 -4.45 7.15
CA ILE A 89 18.40 -5.72 6.73
C ILE A 89 17.30 -6.69 6.27
N ILE A 90 16.26 -6.85 7.08
CA ILE A 90 15.16 -7.80 6.87
C ILE A 90 14.05 -7.09 6.08
N PRO A 91 13.77 -7.49 4.83
CA PRO A 91 12.68 -6.93 4.07
C PRO A 91 11.33 -7.35 4.65
N TYR A 92 10.31 -6.52 4.42
CA TYR A 92 8.91 -6.86 4.68
C TYR A 92 8.14 -6.87 3.38
N TYR A 93 7.06 -7.65 3.32
CA TYR A 93 6.16 -7.65 2.19
C TYR A 93 4.95 -6.79 2.53
N ASN A 94 4.83 -5.65 1.86
CA ASN A 94 3.69 -4.74 1.98
C ASN A 94 2.74 -4.96 0.80
N MET A 95 1.52 -4.47 0.94
CA MET A 95 0.57 -4.41 -0.15
C MET A 95 0.61 -3.02 -0.77
N ASP A 96 0.52 -2.97 -2.09
CA ASP A 96 0.57 -1.74 -2.87
C ASP A 96 -0.65 -1.66 -3.79
N LEU A 97 -1.42 -0.60 -3.66
CA LEU A 97 -2.69 -0.43 -4.37
C LEU A 97 -2.55 0.68 -5.41
N ILE A 98 -2.68 0.30 -6.67
CA ILE A 98 -2.63 1.22 -7.81
C ILE A 98 -4.05 1.55 -8.24
N VAL A 99 -4.50 2.76 -7.93
CA VAL A 99 -5.82 3.27 -8.31
C VAL A 99 -5.70 4.04 -9.62
N HIS A 100 -6.34 3.54 -10.68
CA HIS A 100 -6.40 4.21 -11.97
C HIS A 100 -7.64 5.09 -12.03
N ILE A 101 -7.44 6.40 -12.18
CA ILE A 101 -8.51 7.39 -12.23
C ILE A 101 -8.86 7.67 -13.69
N ARG A 102 -10.16 7.63 -13.99
CA ARG A 102 -10.71 8.05 -15.28
C ARG A 102 -10.28 9.48 -15.58
N GLY A 103 -9.57 9.67 -16.68
CA GLY A 103 -9.15 10.98 -17.17
C GLY A 103 -9.62 11.23 -18.60
N GLN A 104 -9.75 12.49 -18.98
CA GLN A 104 -9.81 12.88 -20.39
C GLN A 104 -8.40 13.23 -20.87
N GLY A 105 -7.94 12.59 -21.95
CA GLY A 105 -6.64 12.86 -22.58
C GLY A 105 -5.59 11.74 -22.41
N ARG A 106 -4.35 12.02 -22.83
CA ARG A 106 -3.26 11.02 -22.98
C ARG A 106 -2.55 10.61 -21.68
N ASN A 107 -2.85 11.26 -20.54
CA ASN A 107 -2.21 10.96 -19.25
C ASN A 107 -3.24 10.39 -18.26
N LYS A 108 -3.31 9.06 -18.16
CA LYS A 108 -4.11 8.39 -17.12
C LYS A 108 -3.50 8.67 -15.75
N LYS A 109 -4.24 9.34 -14.86
CA LYS A 109 -3.78 9.62 -13.49
C LYS A 109 -3.79 8.31 -12.69
N ARG A 110 -2.67 8.00 -12.03
CA ARG A 110 -2.52 6.84 -11.15
C ARG A 110 -2.12 7.30 -9.76
N ILE A 111 -2.75 6.70 -8.76
CA ILE A 111 -2.46 6.95 -7.34
C ILE A 111 -1.99 5.63 -6.75
N GLU A 112 -0.81 5.63 -6.15
CA GLU A 112 -0.22 4.49 -5.47
C GLU A 112 -0.42 4.65 -3.96
N ILE A 113 -0.98 3.62 -3.32
CA ILE A 113 -1.22 3.60 -1.87
C ILE A 113 -0.62 2.31 -1.30
N GLU A 114 0.45 2.46 -0.54
CA GLU A 114 1.14 1.34 0.11
C GLU A 114 0.67 1.20 1.57
N PHE A 115 0.39 -0.03 2.00
CA PHE A 115 0.02 -0.38 3.37
C PHE A 115 0.74 -1.65 3.84
N PRO A 116 0.92 -1.82 5.16
CA PRO A 116 1.31 -3.11 5.72
C PRO A 116 0.35 -4.21 5.25
N ALA A 117 0.90 -5.36 4.91
CA ALA A 117 0.10 -6.48 4.47
C ALA A 117 -0.87 -6.93 5.58
N THR A 118 -2.14 -7.11 5.22
CA THR A 118 -3.19 -7.59 6.12
C THR A 118 -4.21 -8.43 5.36
N TYR A 119 -4.60 -9.57 5.96
CA TYR A 119 -5.64 -10.43 5.39
C TYR A 119 -7.01 -9.73 5.35
N ALA A 120 -7.25 -8.78 6.27
CA ALA A 120 -8.49 -8.01 6.34
C ALA A 120 -8.77 -7.17 5.07
N PHE A 121 -7.78 -6.98 4.19
CA PHE A 121 -8.01 -6.31 2.90
C PHE A 121 -9.00 -7.08 2.01
N ARG A 122 -9.23 -8.38 2.25
CA ARG A 122 -10.30 -9.14 1.59
C ARG A 122 -11.68 -8.51 1.79
N GLU A 123 -11.96 -7.92 2.95
CA GLU A 123 -13.21 -7.22 3.23
C GLU A 123 -13.35 -5.95 2.35
N ILE A 124 -12.23 -5.27 2.10
CA ILE A 124 -12.19 -4.10 1.20
C ILE A 124 -12.49 -4.51 -0.25
N ILE A 125 -11.97 -5.65 -0.70
CA ILE A 125 -12.27 -6.18 -2.04
C ILE A 125 -13.77 -6.43 -2.19
N GLU A 126 -14.43 -7.04 -1.20
CA GLU A 126 -15.89 -7.27 -1.27
C GLU A 126 -16.68 -5.96 -1.23
N LEU A 127 -16.26 -4.97 -0.42
CA LEU A 127 -16.88 -3.63 -0.41
C LEU A 127 -16.76 -2.94 -1.77
N LEU A 128 -15.59 -2.97 -2.40
CA LEU A 128 -15.35 -2.40 -3.71
C LEU A 128 -16.15 -3.11 -4.80
N LYS A 129 -16.24 -4.44 -4.73
CA LYS A 129 -17.07 -5.25 -5.62
C LYS A 129 -18.55 -4.88 -5.53
N ASN A 130 -19.07 -4.67 -4.33
CA ASN A 130 -20.45 -4.18 -4.11
C ASN A 130 -20.67 -2.78 -4.70
N SER A 131 -19.60 -2.01 -4.87
CA SER A 131 -19.60 -0.70 -5.54
C SER A 131 -19.26 -0.77 -7.03
N HIS A 132 -19.26 -1.97 -7.62
CA HIS A 132 -18.89 -2.24 -9.01
C HIS A 132 -17.47 -1.81 -9.40
N ILE A 133 -16.54 -1.82 -8.44
CA ILE A 133 -15.11 -1.62 -8.67
C ILE A 133 -14.42 -2.98 -8.62
N PHE A 134 -13.74 -3.33 -9.71
CA PHE A 134 -12.90 -4.51 -9.75
C PHE A 134 -11.50 -4.21 -9.19
N VAL A 135 -11.01 -5.10 -8.34
CA VAL A 135 -9.62 -5.12 -7.86
C VAL A 135 -8.92 -6.30 -8.50
N ASP A 136 -7.92 -6.02 -9.32
CA ASP A 136 -7.04 -7.03 -9.88
C ASP A 136 -5.98 -7.42 -8.84
N ASP A 137 -6.16 -8.59 -8.21
CA ASP A 137 -5.18 -9.19 -7.31
C ASP A 137 -4.07 -9.84 -8.14
N VAL A 138 -3.08 -9.03 -8.51
CA VAL A 138 -2.11 -9.34 -9.57
C VAL A 138 -1.33 -10.62 -9.29
N PHE A 139 -1.04 -10.90 -8.01
CA PHE A 139 -0.30 -12.10 -7.59
C PHE A 139 -1.21 -13.24 -7.10
N GLY A 140 -2.54 -13.07 -7.20
CA GLY A 140 -3.52 -14.02 -6.70
C GLY A 140 -3.36 -14.29 -5.21
N LEU A 141 -3.03 -13.25 -4.44
CA LEU A 141 -2.81 -13.30 -3.00
C LEU A 141 -3.97 -13.98 -2.26
N PHE A 142 -5.20 -13.52 -2.46
CA PHE A 142 -6.37 -14.04 -1.75
C PHE A 142 -6.91 -15.34 -2.34
N ARG A 143 -6.48 -15.69 -3.56
CA ARG A 143 -6.66 -17.05 -4.10
C ARG A 143 -5.76 -18.04 -3.39
N ARG A 144 -4.55 -17.61 -3.03
CA ARG A 144 -3.49 -18.43 -2.41
C ARG A 144 -3.69 -18.61 -0.91
N PHE A 145 -3.97 -17.53 -0.19
CA PHE A 145 -4.20 -17.56 1.25
C PHE A 145 -5.70 -17.43 1.51
N GLN A 146 -6.36 -18.56 1.79
CA GLN A 146 -7.82 -18.63 1.85
C GLN A 146 -8.39 -18.29 3.23
N SER A 147 -7.55 -18.26 4.27
CA SER A 147 -7.89 -17.91 5.65
C SER A 147 -6.86 -16.95 6.26
N SER A 148 -7.23 -16.33 7.38
CA SER A 148 -6.35 -15.44 8.15
C SER A 148 -5.16 -16.21 8.73
N GLU A 149 -5.40 -17.46 9.13
CA GLU A 149 -4.41 -18.41 9.63
C GLU A 149 -3.38 -18.76 8.54
N ASP A 150 -3.85 -19.17 7.34
CA ASP A 150 -2.97 -19.48 6.20
C ASP A 150 -2.12 -18.28 5.81
N PHE A 151 -2.73 -17.08 5.82
CA PHE A 151 -2.02 -15.84 5.52
C PHE A 151 -0.93 -15.59 6.55
N LYS A 152 -1.24 -15.71 7.84
CA LYS A 152 -0.28 -15.45 8.93
C LYS A 152 0.92 -16.40 8.87
N GLU A 153 0.71 -17.66 8.54
CA GLU A 153 1.76 -18.68 8.54
C GLU A 153 2.55 -18.73 7.22
N GLY A 154 1.86 -18.55 6.09
CA GLY A 154 2.44 -18.80 4.77
C GLY A 154 2.86 -17.56 3.98
N TYR A 155 2.37 -16.36 4.32
CA TYR A 155 2.56 -15.16 3.49
C TYR A 155 4.03 -14.79 3.30
N ALA A 156 4.76 -14.59 4.40
CA ALA A 156 6.16 -14.17 4.33
C ALA A 156 7.04 -15.22 3.65
N ALA A 157 6.91 -16.50 4.05
CA ALA A 157 7.69 -17.60 3.49
C ALA A 157 7.45 -17.79 1.98
N TYR A 158 6.21 -17.60 1.51
CA TYR A 158 5.90 -17.65 0.09
C TYR A 158 6.61 -16.54 -0.67
N PHE A 159 6.52 -15.29 -0.21
CA PHE A 159 7.16 -14.19 -0.91
C PHE A 159 8.68 -14.22 -0.79
N ASP A 160 9.26 -14.68 0.32
CA ASP A 160 10.71 -14.92 0.42
C ASP A 160 11.24 -15.86 -0.67
N LYS A 161 10.47 -16.89 -1.02
CA LYS A 161 10.86 -17.86 -2.04
C LYS A 161 10.60 -17.39 -3.47
N ASN A 162 9.54 -16.61 -3.71
CA ASN A 162 9.01 -16.37 -5.05
C ASN A 162 9.11 -14.91 -5.52
N TYR A 163 9.40 -13.95 -4.63
CA TYR A 163 9.29 -12.53 -4.95
C TYR A 163 10.26 -12.08 -6.05
N ASP A 164 11.48 -12.61 -6.10
CA ASP A 164 12.45 -12.19 -7.12
C ASP A 164 11.95 -12.52 -8.54
N SER A 165 11.32 -13.69 -8.74
CA SER A 165 10.70 -14.08 -10.01
C SER A 165 9.49 -13.21 -10.34
N LEU A 166 8.62 -12.96 -9.35
CA LEU A 166 7.45 -12.09 -9.52
C LEU A 166 7.88 -10.65 -9.86
N ALA A 167 8.90 -10.13 -9.18
CA ALA A 167 9.42 -8.79 -9.46
C ALA A 167 9.99 -8.69 -10.88
N TYR A 168 10.69 -9.72 -11.36
CA TYR A 168 11.18 -9.75 -12.73
C TYR A 168 10.04 -9.80 -13.75
N GLU A 169 9.04 -10.67 -13.54
CA GLU A 169 7.91 -10.85 -14.46
C GLU A 169 7.06 -9.57 -14.62
N TYR A 170 6.87 -8.83 -13.52
CA TYR A 170 6.03 -7.64 -13.48
C TYR A 170 6.82 -6.32 -13.48
N GLY A 171 8.14 -6.37 -13.61
CA GLY A 171 9.02 -5.19 -13.66
C GLY A 171 9.00 -4.35 -12.38
N LEU A 172 8.94 -4.99 -11.21
CA LEU A 172 8.88 -4.31 -9.91
C LEU A 172 10.27 -4.01 -9.33
N ASP A 173 10.36 -2.90 -8.59
CA ASP A 173 11.53 -2.59 -7.77
C ASP A 173 11.75 -3.65 -6.70
N ASN A 174 13.00 -4.10 -6.54
CA ASN A 174 13.28 -5.23 -5.67
C ASN A 174 14.66 -5.21 -4.96
N PRO A 175 14.71 -4.95 -3.63
CA PRO A 175 13.63 -4.41 -2.82
C PRO A 175 13.40 -2.93 -3.12
N ARG A 176 12.17 -2.46 -2.94
CA ARG A 176 11.90 -1.00 -2.93
C ARG A 176 12.49 -0.40 -1.66
N ILE A 177 13.37 0.60 -1.81
CA ILE A 177 14.08 1.27 -0.72
C ILE A 177 13.63 2.73 -0.64
N GLY A 178 13.03 3.11 0.49
CA GLY A 178 12.61 4.49 0.73
C GLY A 178 11.47 4.97 -0.17
N PHE A 179 11.21 6.28 -0.16
CA PHE A 179 10.35 6.93 -1.14
C PHE A 179 11.21 7.37 -2.30
N SER A 180 11.13 6.69 -3.44
CA SER A 180 11.59 7.25 -4.69
C SER A 180 10.73 8.49 -4.97
N GLY A 181 11.27 9.67 -4.70
CA GLY A 181 10.74 10.91 -5.27
C GLY A 181 10.77 10.86 -6.80
N PRO A 182 10.35 11.92 -7.49
CA PRO A 182 10.52 12.02 -8.93
C PRO A 182 11.99 11.76 -9.26
N GLN A 183 12.29 10.64 -9.91
CA GLN A 183 13.62 10.40 -10.47
C GLN A 183 13.69 11.24 -11.74
N GLU A 184 14.26 12.44 -11.63
CA GLU A 184 14.68 13.19 -12.81
C GLU A 184 15.69 12.32 -13.59
N LEU A 185 15.39 12.11 -14.88
CA LEU A 185 16.27 11.46 -15.86
C LEU A 185 17.47 12.35 -16.17
#